data_AF-A0A957U4A6-F1
#
_entry.id   AF-A0A957U4A6-F1
#
_cell.length_a   1.000
_cell.length_b   1.000
_cell.length_c   1.000
_cell.angle_alpha   90.00
_cell.angle_beta   90.00
_cell.angle_gamma   90.00
#
_symmetry.space_group_name_H-M   'P 1'
#
loop_
_entity.id
_entity.type
_entity.pdbx_description
1 polymer ?
#
loop_
_entity_poly.entity_id
_entity_poly.type
_entity_poly.pdbx_seq_one_letter_code
_entity_poly.pdbx_strand_id
1 'polypeptide(L)'
;GYFLIVEDITSFATANRILCQGRGSAANSMVAYLLGITNVDPLRHNLLFERFLSSDKFTMPDIDIDFAADRREEVLQYVYQRYGAEHTAMVCNVVTYRTRSALRDLAKALEFPQPAMERLLRKVDVHSPRQAARQLLELATTKGTDTPAAEHPLQMLATLLGQMEGCPRHLSIHSGGMVITGRPLREIVPLEPATMPGRVVCQWDKESLEDAGLIKIDLLALRTLGLISEALELIAADGGPVPPLDALPLDDPQIYAMLQQADTVGTFQVESRAQQQMLPRLKPTCFEDIVVEVAIVRPGPIQGGAVHPYLRRRAGHEEVGYLHPSLEAVLSETLGVLLFQEQAIR
;
A
#
# COMPACT_ATOMS: atom_id res chain seq x y z
N GLY A 1 0.08 -8.38 -24.41
CA GLY A 1 -0.95 -7.36 -24.18
C GLY A 1 -0.59 -6.56 -22.95
N TYR A 2 -1.02 -7.00 -21.76
CA TYR A 2 -0.85 -6.29 -20.49
C TYR A 2 0.58 -5.79 -20.23
N PHE A 3 1.59 -6.66 -20.27
CA PHE A 3 3.00 -6.27 -20.11
C PHE A 3 3.47 -5.17 -21.06
N LEU A 4 2.99 -5.15 -22.30
CA LEU A 4 3.38 -4.14 -23.28
C LEU A 4 2.70 -2.79 -23.01
N ILE A 5 1.49 -2.79 -22.43
CA ILE A 5 0.84 -1.55 -22.00
C ILE A 5 1.62 -0.95 -20.83
N VAL A 6 2.00 -1.79 -19.86
CA VAL A 6 2.78 -1.38 -18.70
C VAL A 6 4.16 -0.88 -19.13
N GLU A 7 4.83 -1.59 -20.05
CA GLU A 7 6.11 -1.17 -20.63
C GLU A 7 5.99 0.15 -21.40
N ASP A 8 4.97 0.35 -22.23
CA ASP A 8 4.72 1.62 -22.93
C ASP A 8 4.59 2.81 -21.95
N ILE A 9 3.91 2.60 -20.82
CA ILE A 9 3.76 3.62 -19.77
C ILE A 9 5.09 3.90 -19.06
N THR A 10 5.87 2.87 -18.70
CA THR A 10 7.18 3.07 -18.07
C THR A 10 8.17 3.70 -19.04
N SER A 11 8.14 3.31 -20.32
CA SER A 11 8.96 3.88 -21.39
C SER A 11 8.64 5.36 -21.62
N PHE A 12 7.36 5.76 -21.55
CA PHE A 12 6.98 7.18 -21.54
C PHE A 12 7.60 7.92 -20.35
N ALA A 13 7.53 7.35 -19.15
CA ALA A 13 8.11 7.95 -17.96
C ALA A 13 9.64 8.13 -18.11
N THR A 14 10.35 7.10 -18.55
CA THR A 14 11.80 7.17 -18.82
C THR A 14 12.13 8.25 -19.87
N ALA A 15 11.42 8.29 -21.00
CA ALA A 15 11.64 9.27 -22.06
C ALA A 15 11.42 10.72 -21.59
N ASN A 16 10.53 10.92 -20.62
CA ASN A 16 10.22 12.23 -20.05
C ASN A 16 10.94 12.51 -18.72
N ARG A 17 11.91 11.65 -18.36
CA ARG A 17 12.70 11.75 -17.11
C ARG A 17 11.83 11.80 -15.85
N ILE A 18 10.73 11.04 -15.85
CA ILE A 18 9.87 10.82 -14.69
C ILE A 18 10.37 9.56 -14.00
N LEU A 19 10.85 9.69 -12.77
CA LEU A 19 11.26 8.51 -11.99
C LEU A 19 10.05 7.62 -11.71
N CYS A 20 10.22 6.33 -11.98
CA CYS A 20 9.22 5.31 -11.70
C CYS A 20 9.85 4.01 -11.22
N GLN A 21 9.09 3.22 -10.46
CA GLN A 21 9.52 1.93 -9.96
C GLN A 21 8.33 0.96 -9.94
N GLY A 22 8.43 -0.14 -10.67
CA GLY A 22 7.50 -1.26 -10.52
C GLY A 22 7.69 -1.95 -9.16
N ARG A 23 6.57 -2.32 -8.52
CA ARG A 23 6.59 -2.97 -7.19
C ARG A 23 5.62 -4.16 -7.09
N GLY A 24 5.54 -4.74 -5.90
CA GLY A 24 4.71 -5.91 -5.64
C GLY A 24 5.32 -7.17 -6.25
N SER A 25 4.49 -8.14 -6.62
CA SER A 25 4.95 -9.40 -7.19
C SER A 25 5.54 -9.22 -8.60
N ALA A 26 5.35 -8.08 -9.27
CA ALA A 26 5.94 -7.81 -10.57
C ALA A 26 7.47 -7.97 -10.58
N ALA A 27 8.14 -7.66 -9.46
CA ALA A 27 9.59 -7.83 -9.29
C ALA A 27 10.06 -9.29 -9.40
N ASN A 28 9.15 -10.26 -9.27
CA ASN A 28 9.48 -11.68 -9.41
C ASN A 28 9.50 -12.14 -10.87
N SER A 29 9.17 -11.26 -11.82
CA SER A 29 9.07 -11.60 -13.24
C SER A 29 10.32 -11.16 -14.00
N MET A 30 11.04 -12.14 -14.57
CA MET A 30 12.16 -11.88 -15.48
C MET A 30 11.70 -11.08 -16.70
N VAL A 31 10.46 -11.26 -17.15
CA VAL A 31 9.91 -10.48 -18.27
C VAL A 31 9.72 -9.01 -17.86
N ALA A 32 9.25 -8.73 -16.64
CA ALA A 32 9.13 -7.36 -16.15
C ALA A 32 10.51 -6.68 -16.02
N TYR A 33 11.51 -7.42 -15.56
CA TYR A 33 12.89 -6.95 -15.48
C TYR A 33 13.47 -6.62 -16.87
N LEU A 34 13.36 -7.53 -17.84
CA LEU A 34 13.89 -7.33 -19.19
C LEU A 34 13.20 -6.21 -19.97
N LEU A 35 11.92 -5.94 -19.66
CA LEU A 35 11.18 -4.82 -20.24
C LEU A 35 11.44 -3.48 -19.53
N GLY A 36 12.25 -3.45 -18.47
CA GLY A 36 12.51 -2.24 -17.70
C GLY A 36 11.33 -1.76 -16.83
N ILE A 37 10.32 -2.61 -16.62
CA ILE A 37 9.19 -2.31 -15.74
C ILE A 37 9.64 -2.31 -14.26
N THR A 38 10.60 -3.19 -13.94
CA THR A 38 11.20 -3.32 -12.61
C THR A 38 12.71 -3.37 -12.72
N ASN A 39 13.44 -2.71 -11.82
CA ASN A 39 14.91 -2.73 -11.80
C ASN A 39 15.50 -3.83 -10.89
N VAL A 40 14.67 -4.74 -10.38
CA VAL A 40 15.09 -5.84 -9.50
C VAL A 40 15.32 -7.10 -10.34
N ASP A 41 16.52 -7.68 -10.26
CA ASP A 41 16.84 -8.96 -10.89
C ASP A 41 16.27 -10.12 -10.04
N PRO A 42 15.22 -10.83 -10.52
CA PRO A 42 14.59 -11.89 -9.74
C PRO A 42 15.48 -13.11 -9.55
N LEU A 43 16.45 -13.38 -10.43
CA LEU A 43 17.35 -14.52 -10.27
C LEU A 43 18.42 -14.23 -9.21
N ARG A 44 18.98 -13.01 -9.24
CA ARG A 44 19.97 -12.59 -8.23
C ARG A 44 19.40 -12.65 -6.80
N HIS A 45 18.13 -12.29 -6.64
CA HIS A 45 17.46 -12.26 -5.35
C HIS A 45 16.58 -13.50 -5.09
N ASN A 46 16.72 -14.55 -5.90
CA ASN A 46 16.03 -15.82 -5.73
C ASN A 46 14.49 -15.68 -5.56
N LEU A 47 13.88 -14.77 -6.32
CA LEU A 47 12.46 -14.47 -6.28
C LEU A 47 11.65 -15.50 -7.09
N LEU A 48 10.45 -15.84 -6.61
CA LEU A 48 9.60 -16.87 -7.21
C LEU A 48 8.60 -16.30 -8.21
N PHE A 49 8.71 -16.69 -9.49
CA PHE A 49 7.80 -16.26 -10.55
C PHE A 49 6.35 -16.67 -10.28
N GLU A 50 6.13 -17.86 -9.71
CA GLU A 50 4.81 -18.43 -9.43
C GLU A 50 4.00 -17.58 -8.44
N ARG A 51 4.68 -16.72 -7.66
CA ARG A 51 4.02 -15.74 -6.78
C ARG A 51 3.43 -14.57 -7.57
N PHE A 52 4.00 -14.25 -8.74
CA PHE A 52 3.46 -13.25 -9.65
C PHE A 52 2.33 -13.83 -10.51
N LEU A 53 2.58 -14.98 -11.13
CA LEU A 53 1.62 -15.66 -12.00
C LEU A 53 1.68 -17.17 -11.77
N SER A 54 0.61 -17.73 -11.21
CA SER A 54 0.50 -19.18 -10.95
C SER A 54 -0.37 -19.85 -12.01
N SER A 55 0.00 -21.06 -12.43
CA SER A 55 -0.83 -21.90 -13.31
C SER A 55 -2.13 -22.37 -12.63
N ASP A 56 -2.12 -22.47 -11.30
CA ASP A 56 -3.17 -23.12 -10.52
C ASP A 56 -4.25 -22.14 -10.06
N LYS A 57 -3.98 -20.83 -10.17
CA LYS A 57 -4.92 -19.76 -9.89
C LYS A 57 -5.04 -18.85 -11.09
N PHE A 58 -6.24 -18.75 -11.64
CA PHE A 58 -6.59 -17.78 -12.68
C PHE A 58 -6.77 -16.38 -12.08
N THR A 59 -5.74 -15.87 -11.41
CA THR A 59 -5.69 -14.50 -10.90
C THR A 59 -5.01 -13.63 -11.94
N MET A 60 -5.64 -12.52 -12.30
CA MET A 60 -5.04 -11.59 -13.24
C MET A 60 -3.80 -10.94 -12.62
N PRO A 61 -2.69 -10.82 -13.37
CA PRO A 61 -1.49 -10.18 -12.85
C PRO A 61 -1.77 -8.69 -12.60
N ASP A 62 -1.39 -8.21 -11.42
CA ASP A 62 -1.50 -6.80 -11.01
C ASP A 62 -0.08 -6.24 -10.95
N ILE A 63 0.24 -5.32 -11.87
CA ILE A 63 1.51 -4.60 -11.88
C ILE A 63 1.25 -3.17 -11.40
N ASP A 64 1.70 -2.91 -10.18
CA ASP A 64 1.73 -1.59 -9.57
C ASP A 64 3.00 -0.86 -10.01
N ILE A 65 2.86 0.39 -10.46
CA ILE A 65 4.00 1.27 -10.75
C ILE A 65 3.89 2.53 -9.90
N ASP A 66 4.92 2.80 -9.11
CA ASP A 66 5.08 4.05 -8.39
C ASP A 66 5.78 5.08 -9.28
N PHE A 67 5.26 6.29 -9.35
CA PHE A 67 5.87 7.44 -10.03
C PHE A 67 6.22 8.55 -9.05
N ALA A 68 7.16 9.41 -9.43
CA ALA A 68 7.39 10.70 -8.74
C ALA A 68 6.04 11.43 -8.54
N ALA A 69 5.71 11.70 -7.29
CA ALA A 69 4.35 12.09 -6.90
C ALA A 69 3.86 13.39 -7.54
N ASP A 70 4.78 14.33 -7.75
CA ASP A 70 4.61 15.63 -8.40
C ASP A 70 4.43 15.53 -9.92
N ARG A 71 4.98 14.49 -10.56
CA ARG A 71 4.93 14.30 -12.03
C ARG A 71 3.98 13.19 -12.49
N ARG A 72 3.35 12.47 -11.56
CA ARG A 72 2.39 11.39 -11.87
C ARG A 72 1.26 11.84 -12.81
N GLU A 73 0.79 13.07 -12.69
CA GLU A 73 -0.31 13.54 -13.54
C GLU A 73 0.04 13.52 -15.03
N GLU A 74 1.29 13.79 -15.39
CA GLU A 74 1.76 13.71 -16.78
C GLU A 74 1.57 12.29 -17.34
N VAL A 75 1.83 11.27 -16.52
CA VAL A 75 1.65 9.86 -16.88
C VAL A 75 0.18 9.49 -17.03
N LEU A 76 -0.68 9.95 -16.11
CA LEU A 76 -2.12 9.74 -16.22
C LEU A 76 -2.67 10.35 -17.51
N GLN A 77 -2.27 11.58 -17.83
CA GLN A 77 -2.67 12.27 -19.06
C GLN A 77 -2.13 11.59 -20.31
N TYR A 78 -0.89 11.08 -20.28
CA TYR A 78 -0.35 10.25 -21.34
C TYR A 78 -1.24 9.03 -21.61
N VAL A 79 -1.67 8.31 -20.57
CA VAL A 79 -2.55 7.14 -20.73
C VAL A 79 -3.87 7.52 -21.39
N TYR A 80 -4.51 8.61 -20.96
CA TYR A 80 -5.74 9.12 -21.59
C TYR A 80 -5.54 9.46 -23.08
N GLN A 81 -4.41 10.08 -23.43
CA GLN A 81 -4.11 10.48 -24.80
C GLN A 81 -3.73 9.29 -25.69
N ARG A 82 -2.90 8.38 -25.16
CA ARG A 82 -2.33 7.24 -25.88
C ARG A 82 -3.38 6.18 -26.21
N TYR A 83 -4.22 5.85 -25.23
CA TYR A 83 -5.22 4.79 -25.33
C TYR A 83 -6.63 5.32 -25.59
N GLY A 84 -6.83 6.63 -25.46
CA GLY A 84 -8.08 7.32 -25.76
C GLY A 84 -9.03 7.41 -24.57
N ALA A 85 -9.58 8.61 -24.33
CA ALA A 85 -10.49 8.88 -23.20
C ALA A 85 -11.80 8.06 -23.23
N GLU A 86 -12.18 7.50 -24.38
CA GLU A 86 -13.32 6.58 -24.47
C GLU A 86 -13.00 5.17 -23.94
N HIS A 87 -11.72 4.81 -23.83
CA HIS A 87 -11.22 3.47 -23.49
C HIS A 87 -10.55 3.40 -22.12
N THR A 88 -10.25 4.56 -21.53
CA THR A 88 -9.53 4.69 -20.26
C THR A 88 -10.31 5.49 -19.23
N ALA A 89 -10.30 5.05 -17.98
CA ALA A 89 -10.86 5.80 -16.86
C ALA A 89 -10.10 5.50 -15.57
N MET A 90 -10.13 6.43 -14.62
CA MET A 90 -9.81 6.13 -13.23
C MET A 90 -10.87 5.20 -12.63
N VAL A 91 -10.44 4.34 -11.71
CA VAL A 91 -11.32 3.51 -10.88
C VAL A 91 -11.88 4.34 -9.73
N CYS A 92 -13.11 4.09 -9.30
CA CYS A 92 -13.67 4.72 -8.11
C CYS A 92 -13.41 3.90 -6.83
N ASN A 93 -13.71 4.49 -5.67
CA ASN A 93 -13.90 3.79 -4.41
C ASN A 93 -15.32 4.04 -3.93
N VAL A 94 -16.02 2.98 -3.53
CA VAL A 94 -17.27 3.11 -2.77
C VAL A 94 -16.93 3.36 -1.30
N VAL A 95 -16.97 4.61 -0.88
CA VAL A 95 -16.67 4.98 0.51
C VAL A 95 -17.90 4.69 1.37
N THR A 96 -17.77 3.74 2.30
CA THR A 96 -18.82 3.41 3.25
C THR A 96 -18.67 4.16 4.58
N TYR A 97 -19.78 4.25 5.31
CA TYR A 97 -19.82 4.86 6.63
C TYR A 97 -18.94 4.09 7.64
N ARG A 98 -17.95 4.79 8.19
CA ARG A 98 -17.18 4.37 9.37
C ARG A 98 -17.70 5.07 10.62
N THR A 99 -17.35 4.55 11.80
CA THR A 99 -17.84 5.03 13.11
C THR A 99 -17.86 6.55 13.23
N ARG A 100 -16.73 7.21 12.97
CA ARG A 100 -16.60 8.66 13.17
C ARG A 100 -17.46 9.45 12.18
N SER A 101 -17.49 9.07 10.90
CA SER A 101 -18.34 9.73 9.89
C SER A 101 -19.82 9.51 10.15
N ALA A 102 -20.22 8.27 10.49
CA ALA A 102 -21.61 7.93 10.76
C ALA A 102 -22.12 8.66 12.01
N LEU A 103 -21.32 8.66 13.08
CA LEU A 103 -21.66 9.34 14.31
C LEU A 103 -21.82 10.86 14.11
N ARG A 104 -20.93 11.50 13.31
CA ARG A 104 -21.04 12.93 13.01
C ARG A 104 -22.29 13.26 12.21
N ASP A 105 -22.54 12.53 11.12
CA ASP A 105 -23.67 12.81 10.21
C ASP A 105 -25.01 12.54 10.92
N LEU A 106 -25.11 11.44 11.69
CA LEU A 106 -26.32 11.12 12.47
C LEU A 106 -26.53 12.06 13.65
N ALA A 107 -25.49 12.39 14.42
CA ALA A 107 -25.61 13.31 15.55
C ALA A 107 -26.06 14.69 15.06
N LYS A 108 -25.55 15.15 13.90
CA LYS A 108 -26.02 16.38 13.26
C LYS A 108 -27.49 16.29 12.85
N ALA A 109 -27.92 15.18 12.24
CA ALA A 109 -29.30 14.97 11.83
C ALA A 109 -30.29 14.89 13.02
N LEU A 110 -29.82 14.37 14.16
CA LEU A 110 -30.56 14.33 15.43
C LEU A 110 -30.36 15.59 16.29
N GLU A 111 -29.78 16.66 15.73
CA GLU A 111 -29.59 17.97 16.37
C GLU A 111 -28.80 17.94 17.68
N PHE A 112 -27.85 17.02 17.83
CA PHE A 112 -26.96 17.00 18.99
C PHE A 112 -26.06 18.25 19.02
N PRO A 113 -25.90 18.90 20.18
CA PRO A 113 -24.92 19.98 20.34
C PRO A 113 -23.51 19.50 20.02
N GLN A 114 -22.71 20.33 19.31
CA GLN A 114 -21.32 19.99 18.97
C GLN A 114 -20.48 19.53 20.17
N PRO A 115 -20.52 20.18 21.36
CA PRO A 115 -19.75 19.73 22.51
C PRO A 115 -20.13 18.31 22.99
N ALA A 116 -21.40 17.93 22.82
CA ALA A 116 -21.86 16.58 23.15
C ALA A 116 -21.33 15.57 22.12
N MET A 117 -21.40 15.89 20.82
CA MET A 117 -20.85 15.06 19.74
C MET A 117 -19.34 14.82 19.91
N GLU A 118 -18.55 15.86 20.22
CA GLU A 118 -17.11 15.71 20.44
C GLU A 118 -16.79 14.80 21.63
N ARG A 119 -17.56 14.91 22.71
CA ARG A 119 -17.42 14.01 23.87
C ARG A 119 -17.71 12.56 23.50
N LEU A 120 -18.71 12.31 22.65
CA LEU A 120 -19.02 10.95 22.18
C LEU A 120 -17.90 10.42 21.29
N LEU A 121 -17.38 11.23 20.36
CA LEU A 121 -16.27 10.87 19.47
C LEU A 121 -14.95 10.57 20.18
N ARG A 122 -14.75 11.05 21.41
CA ARG A 122 -13.58 10.72 22.24
C ARG A 122 -13.76 9.43 23.03
N LYS A 123 -15.01 9.02 23.28
CA LYS A 123 -15.34 7.82 24.06
C LYS A 123 -15.44 6.56 23.22
N VAL A 124 -15.75 6.72 21.94
CA VAL A 124 -15.90 5.62 20.99
C VAL A 124 -14.61 5.49 20.20
N ASP A 125 -13.79 4.50 20.55
CA ASP A 125 -12.52 4.17 19.88
C ASP A 125 -12.61 2.84 19.15
N VAL A 126 -13.59 2.72 18.26
CA VAL A 126 -13.80 1.54 17.42
C VAL A 126 -14.07 1.94 15.98
N HIS A 127 -13.56 1.16 15.03
CA HIS A 127 -13.73 1.45 13.60
C HIS A 127 -15.08 1.00 13.02
N SER A 128 -15.76 0.06 13.69
CA SER A 128 -17.07 -0.48 13.29
C SER A 128 -18.22 0.34 13.90
N PRO A 129 -19.15 0.87 13.08
CA PRO A 129 -20.36 1.53 13.58
C PRO A 129 -21.21 0.64 14.47
N ARG A 130 -21.30 -0.68 14.21
CA ARG A 130 -22.06 -1.62 15.07
C ARG A 130 -21.42 -1.77 16.45
N GLN A 131 -20.10 -1.85 16.53
CA GLN A 131 -19.41 -1.89 17.83
C GLN A 131 -19.61 -0.58 18.60
N ALA A 132 -19.52 0.55 17.90
CA ALA A 132 -19.77 1.86 18.48
C ALA A 132 -21.19 2.01 19.02
N ALA A 133 -22.18 1.50 18.28
CA ALA A 133 -23.58 1.48 18.70
C ALA A 133 -23.76 0.74 20.02
N ARG A 134 -23.12 -0.43 20.19
CA ARG A 134 -23.18 -1.19 21.45
C ARG A 134 -22.60 -0.40 22.63
N GLN A 135 -21.44 0.23 22.46
CA GLN A 135 -20.85 1.09 23.48
C GLN A 135 -21.75 2.28 23.84
N LEU A 136 -22.39 2.90 22.84
CA LEU A 136 -23.31 4.01 23.09
C LEU A 136 -24.57 3.56 23.83
N LEU A 137 -25.11 2.37 23.53
CA LEU A 137 -26.23 1.79 24.27
C LEU A 137 -25.86 1.54 25.74
N GLU A 138 -24.69 0.97 26.01
CA GLU A 138 -24.19 0.76 27.37
C GLU A 138 -24.03 2.08 28.15
N LEU A 139 -23.55 3.14 27.47
CA LEU A 139 -23.46 4.48 28.06
C LEU A 139 -24.83 5.11 28.34
N ALA A 140 -25.85 4.75 27.58
CA ALA A 140 -27.22 5.22 27.79
C ALA A 140 -27.90 4.48 28.96
N THR A 141 -27.66 3.18 29.12
CA THR A 141 -28.26 2.37 30.19
C THR A 141 -27.62 2.63 31.56
N THR A 142 -26.31 2.88 31.61
CA THR A 142 -25.57 3.14 32.85
C THR A 142 -25.90 4.47 33.52
N LYS A 143 -26.57 5.39 32.81
CA LYS A 143 -26.89 6.74 33.33
C LYS A 143 -28.25 6.87 34.01
N GLY A 144 -29.02 5.80 34.16
CA GLY A 144 -30.24 5.79 34.97
C GLY A 144 -31.20 6.95 34.65
N THR A 145 -31.56 7.12 33.38
CA THR A 145 -32.49 8.17 32.98
C THR A 145 -33.93 7.67 33.09
N ASP A 146 -34.77 8.38 33.84
CA ASP A 146 -36.24 8.14 33.99
C ASP A 146 -37.04 8.33 32.69
N THR A 147 -36.36 8.55 31.56
CA THR A 147 -36.96 8.69 30.23
C THR A 147 -37.24 7.30 29.65
N PRO A 148 -38.42 7.04 29.04
CA PRO A 148 -38.67 5.79 28.34
C PRO A 148 -37.55 5.50 27.33
N ALA A 149 -37.08 4.25 27.27
CA ALA A 149 -35.97 3.84 26.41
C ALA A 149 -36.14 4.33 24.95
N ALA A 150 -37.38 4.30 24.44
CA ALA A 150 -37.72 4.73 23.08
C ALA A 150 -37.51 6.24 22.80
N GLU A 151 -37.43 7.10 23.83
CA GLU A 151 -37.39 8.57 23.69
C GLU A 151 -35.99 9.16 23.95
N HIS A 152 -35.02 8.35 24.37
CA HIS A 152 -33.70 8.87 24.71
C HIS A 152 -32.86 9.11 23.43
N PRO A 153 -32.43 10.36 23.12
CA PRO A 153 -31.72 10.68 21.88
C PRO A 153 -30.46 9.83 21.65
N LEU A 154 -29.74 9.44 22.72
CA LEU A 154 -28.59 8.53 22.59
C LEU A 154 -28.96 7.11 22.17
N GLN A 155 -30.13 6.58 22.56
CA GLN A 155 -30.55 5.24 22.16
C GLN A 155 -30.96 5.23 20.68
N MET A 156 -31.66 6.28 20.23
CA MET A 156 -31.95 6.50 18.81
C MET A 156 -30.65 6.61 18.00
N LEU A 157 -29.72 7.46 18.45
CA LEU A 157 -28.41 7.62 17.81
C LEU A 157 -27.65 6.29 17.71
N ALA A 158 -27.62 5.50 18.79
CA ALA A 158 -26.93 4.23 18.80
C ALA A 158 -27.59 3.20 17.86
N THR A 159 -28.92 3.15 17.85
CA THR A 159 -29.70 2.26 16.95
C THR A 159 -29.40 2.58 15.49
N LEU A 160 -29.50 3.86 15.11
CA LEU A 160 -29.19 4.32 13.76
C LEU A 160 -27.72 4.08 13.40
N LEU A 161 -26.79 4.34 14.33
CA LEU A 161 -25.36 4.13 14.10
C LEU A 161 -25.02 2.68 13.73
N GLY A 162 -25.67 1.71 14.37
CA GLY A 162 -25.49 0.29 14.06
C GLY A 162 -25.98 -0.09 12.66
N GLN A 163 -26.99 0.63 12.14
CA GLN A 163 -27.53 0.44 10.80
C GLN A 163 -26.65 1.05 9.70
N MET A 164 -25.80 2.03 10.04
CA MET A 164 -24.92 2.69 9.06
C MET A 164 -23.74 1.83 8.59
N GLU A 165 -23.47 0.69 9.24
CA GLU A 165 -22.33 -0.15 8.85
C GLU A 165 -22.53 -0.72 7.44
N GLY A 166 -21.57 -0.45 6.56
CA GLY A 166 -21.61 -0.88 5.16
C GLY A 166 -22.46 0.00 4.25
N CYS A 167 -23.22 0.96 4.79
CA CYS A 167 -23.96 1.91 3.95
C CYS A 167 -22.98 2.76 3.13
N PRO A 168 -23.20 2.90 1.80
CA PRO A 168 -22.40 3.80 0.98
C PRO A 168 -22.66 5.25 1.37
N ARG A 169 -21.60 6.06 1.37
CA ARG A 169 -21.66 7.50 1.68
C ARG A 169 -21.46 8.35 0.44
N HIS A 170 -20.46 8.03 -0.38
CA HIS A 170 -20.14 8.73 -1.62
C HIS A 170 -19.12 7.91 -2.42
N LEU A 171 -18.99 8.23 -3.71
CA LEU A 171 -17.87 7.78 -4.52
C LEU A 171 -16.66 8.70 -4.28
N SER A 172 -15.47 8.11 -4.26
CA SER A 172 -14.21 8.85 -4.38
C SER A 172 -13.37 8.22 -5.48
N ILE A 173 -12.25 8.84 -5.86
CA ILE A 173 -11.38 8.32 -6.92
C ILE A 173 -10.33 7.40 -6.28
N HIS A 174 -10.08 6.24 -6.89
CA HIS A 174 -9.00 5.34 -6.49
C HIS A 174 -7.67 6.08 -6.57
N SER A 175 -6.82 5.88 -5.57
CA SER A 175 -5.57 6.62 -5.45
C SER A 175 -4.61 6.34 -6.59
N GLY A 176 -4.69 5.17 -7.24
CA GLY A 176 -3.79 4.73 -8.31
C GLY A 176 -4.47 4.19 -9.58
N GLY A 177 -5.73 3.79 -9.48
CA GLY A 177 -6.25 2.75 -10.34
C GLY A 177 -6.77 3.32 -11.64
N MET A 178 -6.28 2.78 -12.75
CA MET A 178 -6.82 3.03 -14.08
C MET A 178 -7.27 1.72 -14.71
N VAL A 179 -8.35 1.79 -15.47
CA VAL A 179 -8.80 0.70 -16.34
C VAL A 179 -8.57 1.10 -17.80
N ILE A 180 -8.12 0.15 -18.61
CA ILE A 180 -7.89 0.32 -20.06
C ILE A 180 -8.58 -0.84 -20.77
N THR A 181 -9.42 -0.54 -21.76
CA THR A 181 -10.23 -1.55 -22.47
C THR A 181 -10.14 -1.41 -23.98
N GLY A 182 -10.23 -2.53 -24.70
CA GLY A 182 -10.21 -2.51 -26.17
C GLY A 182 -11.50 -1.99 -26.81
N ARG A 183 -12.63 -2.09 -26.10
CA ARG A 183 -13.93 -1.50 -26.50
C ARG A 183 -14.16 -0.20 -25.74
N PRO A 184 -15.04 0.71 -26.20
CA PRO A 184 -15.37 1.91 -25.44
C PRO A 184 -15.93 1.56 -24.06
N LEU A 185 -15.40 2.16 -23.00
CA LEU A 185 -15.78 1.91 -21.60
C LEU A 185 -17.26 2.18 -21.34
N ARG A 186 -17.87 3.15 -22.04
CA ARG A 186 -19.30 3.46 -21.93
C ARG A 186 -20.23 2.30 -22.30
N GLU A 187 -19.73 1.31 -23.04
CA GLU A 187 -20.48 0.08 -23.37
C GLU A 187 -20.40 -0.98 -22.27
N ILE A 188 -19.55 -0.76 -21.26
CA ILE A 188 -19.22 -1.72 -20.20
C ILE A 188 -19.66 -1.18 -18.83
N VAL A 189 -19.30 0.06 -18.51
CA VAL A 189 -19.50 0.68 -17.20
C VAL A 189 -19.91 2.15 -17.31
N PRO A 190 -20.80 2.68 -16.45
CA PRO A 190 -21.09 4.11 -16.38
C PRO A 190 -19.83 4.93 -16.05
N LEU A 191 -19.71 6.06 -16.73
CA LEU A 191 -18.58 6.99 -16.60
C LEU A 191 -19.07 8.35 -16.11
N GLU A 192 -18.24 9.04 -15.34
CA GLU A 192 -18.46 10.42 -14.95
C GLU A 192 -17.16 11.26 -15.08
N PRO A 193 -17.27 12.55 -15.43
CA PRO A 193 -16.12 13.45 -15.34
C PRO A 193 -15.63 13.58 -13.89
N ALA A 194 -14.32 13.52 -13.69
CA ALA A 194 -13.75 13.84 -12.39
C ALA A 194 -13.83 15.34 -12.10
N THR A 195 -13.67 15.74 -10.83
CA THR A 195 -13.48 17.15 -10.45
C THR A 195 -12.25 17.77 -11.12
N MET A 196 -11.21 16.97 -11.37
CA MET A 196 -10.01 17.44 -12.08
C MET A 196 -10.27 17.43 -13.59
N PRO A 197 -10.02 18.55 -14.32
CA PRO A 197 -10.19 18.62 -15.76
C PRO A 197 -9.42 17.53 -16.50
N GLY A 198 -10.02 16.98 -17.55
CA GLY A 198 -9.36 15.98 -18.39
C GLY A 198 -9.29 14.57 -17.80
N ARG A 199 -9.95 14.31 -16.67
CA ARG A 199 -10.07 12.96 -16.10
C ARG A 199 -11.49 12.42 -16.17
N VAL A 200 -11.60 11.13 -16.41
CA VAL A 200 -12.86 10.37 -16.42
C VAL A 200 -12.74 9.27 -15.37
N VAL A 201 -13.82 9.01 -14.65
CA VAL A 201 -13.88 7.97 -13.60
C VAL A 201 -14.97 6.98 -13.96
N CYS A 202 -14.68 5.69 -13.83
CA CYS A 202 -15.71 4.65 -13.90
C CYS A 202 -16.37 4.48 -12.53
N GLN A 203 -17.69 4.29 -12.51
CA GLN A 203 -18.45 4.15 -11.26
C GLN A 203 -18.35 2.77 -10.61
N TRP A 204 -17.49 1.89 -11.13
CA TRP A 204 -17.16 0.61 -10.50
C TRP A 204 -15.90 0.74 -9.66
N ASP A 205 -15.92 0.08 -8.49
CA ASP A 205 -14.75 -0.08 -7.65
C ASP A 205 -13.86 -1.22 -8.14
N LYS A 206 -12.75 -1.43 -7.42
CA LYS A 206 -11.75 -2.46 -7.74
C LYS A 206 -12.40 -3.84 -7.84
N GLU A 207 -13.19 -4.21 -6.84
CA GLU A 207 -13.86 -5.51 -6.74
C GLU A 207 -14.82 -5.72 -7.91
N SER A 208 -15.63 -4.70 -8.23
CA SER A 208 -16.57 -4.78 -9.36
C SER A 208 -15.86 -4.91 -10.72
N LEU A 209 -14.70 -4.27 -10.90
CA LEU A 209 -13.88 -4.41 -12.11
C LEU A 209 -13.28 -5.80 -12.23
N GLU A 210 -12.75 -6.35 -11.13
CA GLU A 210 -12.19 -7.70 -11.08
C GLU A 210 -13.27 -8.75 -11.38
N ASP A 211 -14.47 -8.62 -10.80
CA ASP A 211 -15.63 -9.48 -11.07
C ASP A 211 -16.06 -9.43 -12.55
N ALA A 212 -15.92 -8.27 -13.20
CA ALA A 212 -16.18 -8.09 -14.62
C ALA A 212 -15.04 -8.60 -15.53
N GLY A 213 -13.95 -9.12 -14.96
CA GLY A 213 -12.78 -9.59 -15.71
C GLY A 213 -11.97 -8.44 -16.34
N LEU A 214 -12.10 -7.22 -15.84
CA LEU A 214 -11.34 -6.07 -16.30
C LEU A 214 -10.03 -5.93 -15.53
N ILE A 215 -8.95 -5.67 -16.25
CA ILE A 215 -7.63 -5.48 -15.64
C ILE A 215 -7.45 -4.02 -15.30
N LYS A 216 -7.12 -3.74 -14.04
CA LYS A 216 -6.65 -2.43 -13.61
C LYS A 216 -5.12 -2.35 -13.68
N ILE A 217 -4.62 -1.13 -13.84
CA ILE A 217 -3.21 -0.77 -13.67
C ILE A 217 -3.16 0.28 -12.59
N ASP A 218 -2.40 0.03 -11.52
CA ASP A 218 -2.20 1.01 -10.48
C ASP A 218 -0.99 1.89 -10.81
N LEU A 219 -1.28 3.11 -11.24
CA LEU A 219 -0.32 4.18 -11.48
C LEU A 219 -0.29 5.06 -10.24
N LEU A 220 0.69 4.85 -9.38
CA LEU A 220 0.71 5.36 -8.01
C LEU A 220 1.68 6.53 -7.86
N ALA A 221 1.53 7.27 -6.76
CA ALA A 221 2.39 8.39 -6.42
C ALA A 221 3.25 8.05 -5.21
N LEU A 222 4.58 8.10 -5.39
CA LEU A 222 5.53 7.89 -4.31
C LEU A 222 6.38 9.15 -4.10
N ARG A 223 6.20 9.78 -2.94
CA ARG A 223 6.91 11.04 -2.59
C ARG A 223 8.43 10.87 -2.54
N THR A 224 8.91 9.69 -2.16
CA THR A 224 10.35 9.39 -2.15
C THR A 224 10.97 9.51 -3.54
N LEU A 225 10.25 9.10 -4.59
CA LEU A 225 10.75 9.28 -5.97
C LEU A 225 10.81 10.77 -6.35
N GLY A 226 9.84 11.58 -5.91
CA GLY A 226 9.90 13.04 -6.08
C GLY A 226 11.10 13.65 -5.36
N LEU A 227 11.36 13.24 -4.11
CA LEU A 227 12.52 13.68 -3.33
C LEU A 227 13.85 13.29 -3.99
N ILE A 228 13.95 12.08 -4.53
CA ILE A 228 15.15 11.65 -5.28
C ILE A 228 15.31 12.51 -6.55
N SER A 229 14.22 12.77 -7.28
CA SER A 229 14.26 13.64 -8.47
C SER A 229 14.79 15.03 -8.13
N GLU A 230 14.26 15.66 -7.08
CA GLU A 230 14.70 16.98 -6.61
C GLU A 230 16.18 16.95 -6.18
N ALA A 231 16.62 15.92 -5.48
CA ALA A 231 18.02 15.77 -5.08
C ALA A 231 18.96 15.69 -6.31
N LEU A 232 18.57 14.95 -7.35
CA LEU A 232 19.35 14.86 -8.60
C LEU A 232 19.41 16.19 -9.34
N GLU A 233 18.30 16.95 -9.36
CA GLU A 233 18.25 18.29 -9.95
C GLU A 233 19.16 19.28 -9.21
N LEU A 234 19.18 19.23 -7.88
CA LEU A 234 20.07 20.07 -7.05
C LEU A 234 21.54 19.72 -7.29
N ILE A 235 21.90 18.43 -7.34
CA ILE A 235 23.25 17.99 -7.67
C ILE A 235 23.68 18.55 -9.03
N ALA A 236 22.80 18.48 -10.03
CA ALA A 236 23.07 19.02 -11.37
C ALA A 236 23.24 20.55 -11.36
N ALA A 237 22.37 21.26 -10.63
CA ALA A 237 22.38 22.72 -10.54
C ALA A 237 23.67 23.25 -9.87
N ASP A 238 24.20 22.51 -8.90
CA ASP A 238 25.48 22.80 -8.25
C ASP A 238 26.70 22.38 -9.09
N GLY A 239 26.49 21.88 -10.32
CA GLY A 239 27.55 21.46 -11.24
C GLY A 239 28.15 20.09 -10.94
N GLY A 240 27.52 19.32 -10.04
CA GLY A 240 27.92 17.95 -9.72
C GLY A 240 27.49 16.94 -10.80
N PRO A 241 28.16 15.77 -10.87
CA PRO A 241 27.74 14.69 -11.75
C PRO A 241 26.47 14.03 -11.22
N VAL A 242 25.41 14.01 -12.01
CA VAL A 242 24.15 13.32 -11.66
C VAL A 242 24.41 11.81 -11.62
N PRO A 243 24.23 11.14 -10.47
CA PRO A 243 24.53 9.73 -10.35
C PRO A 243 23.52 8.86 -11.12
N PRO A 244 23.98 7.82 -11.83
CA PRO A 244 23.09 6.83 -12.43
C PRO A 244 22.49 5.93 -11.35
N LEU A 245 21.22 6.13 -11.01
CA LEU A 245 20.54 5.41 -9.91
C LEU A 245 20.65 3.88 -10.04
N ASP A 246 20.48 3.34 -11.25
CA ASP A 246 20.49 1.90 -11.51
C ASP A 246 21.88 1.26 -11.42
N ALA A 247 22.93 2.08 -11.37
CA ALA A 247 24.31 1.63 -11.27
C ALA A 247 24.94 1.98 -9.91
N LEU A 248 24.14 2.41 -8.94
CA LEU A 248 24.63 2.67 -7.59
C LEU A 248 25.09 1.35 -6.91
N PRO A 249 26.25 1.36 -6.22
CA PRO A 249 26.69 0.21 -5.45
C PRO A 249 25.75 -0.05 -4.28
N LEU A 250 25.53 -1.33 -3.98
CA LEU A 250 24.69 -1.77 -2.87
C LEU A 250 25.51 -2.19 -1.65
N ASP A 251 26.81 -1.89 -1.61
CA ASP A 251 27.75 -2.33 -0.57
C ASP A 251 28.49 -1.17 0.10
N ASP A 252 27.94 0.06 0.04
CA ASP A 252 28.56 1.24 0.65
C ASP A 252 28.58 1.13 2.19
N PRO A 253 29.77 1.02 2.83
CA PRO A 253 29.88 0.86 4.27
C PRO A 253 29.37 2.06 5.06
N GLN A 254 29.34 3.28 4.48
CA GLN A 254 28.84 4.47 5.16
C GLN A 254 27.33 4.40 5.34
N ILE A 255 26.60 3.88 4.34
CA ILE A 255 25.15 3.67 4.42
C ILE A 255 24.84 2.67 5.53
N TYR A 256 25.57 1.55 5.58
CA TYR A 256 25.38 0.56 6.65
C TYR A 256 25.73 1.09 8.03
N ALA A 257 26.80 1.89 8.16
CA ALA A 257 27.13 2.55 9.42
C ALA A 257 26.01 3.50 9.87
N MET A 258 25.47 4.31 8.96
CA MET A 258 24.34 5.20 9.22
C MET A 258 23.10 4.42 9.69
N LEU A 259 22.75 3.34 8.98
CA LEU A 259 21.66 2.45 9.36
C LEU A 259 21.87 1.84 10.75
N GLN A 260 23.07 1.34 11.05
CA GLN A 260 23.40 0.74 12.35
C GLN A 260 23.27 1.72 13.53
N GLN A 261 23.45 3.02 13.29
CA GLN A 261 23.24 4.08 14.29
C GLN A 261 21.78 4.57 14.34
N ALA A 262 20.88 3.98 13.55
CA ALA A 262 19.50 4.40 13.38
C ALA A 262 19.35 5.86 12.88
N ASP A 263 20.36 6.42 12.22
CA ASP A 263 20.32 7.76 11.65
C ASP A 263 19.56 7.75 10.31
N THR A 264 18.24 7.66 10.41
CA THR A 264 17.36 7.25 9.29
C THR A 264 16.22 8.23 9.04
N VAL A 265 16.28 9.42 9.64
CA VAL A 265 15.31 10.47 9.36
C VAL A 265 15.35 10.82 7.88
N GLY A 266 14.19 10.81 7.21
CA GLY A 266 14.09 11.00 5.76
C GLY A 266 14.47 9.80 4.89
N THR A 267 14.82 8.65 5.46
CA THR A 267 15.12 7.43 4.68
C THR A 267 13.90 6.53 4.53
N PHE A 268 13.63 6.11 3.29
CA PHE A 268 12.40 5.40 2.96
C PHE A 268 12.29 4.04 3.67
N GLN A 269 11.10 3.74 4.19
CA GLN A 269 10.72 2.52 4.93
C GLN A 269 11.40 2.23 6.27
N VAL A 270 12.56 2.81 6.57
CA VAL A 270 13.32 2.55 7.81
C VAL A 270 13.34 3.72 8.81
N GLU A 271 12.61 4.80 8.54
CA GLU A 271 12.50 5.97 9.42
C GLU A 271 11.61 5.77 10.67
N SER A 272 10.65 4.83 10.64
CA SER A 272 9.68 4.72 11.73
C SER A 272 10.34 4.33 13.06
N ARG A 273 9.76 4.74 14.20
CA ARG A 273 10.29 4.39 15.53
C ARG A 273 10.56 2.89 15.72
N ALA A 274 9.69 2.04 15.19
CA ALA A 274 9.85 0.59 15.29
C ALA A 274 11.07 0.09 14.50
N GLN A 275 11.31 0.67 13.32
CA GLN A 275 12.49 0.38 12.48
C GLN A 275 13.76 0.92 13.14
N GLN A 276 13.75 2.18 13.58
CA GLN A 276 14.88 2.79 14.31
C GLN A 276 15.30 2.04 15.57
N GLN A 277 14.35 1.39 16.27
CA GLN A 277 14.66 0.55 17.42
C GLN A 277 15.23 -0.83 17.03
N MET A 278 14.94 -1.31 15.82
CA MET A 278 15.38 -2.60 15.33
C MET A 278 16.79 -2.52 14.71
N LEU A 279 17.05 -1.49 13.91
CA LEU A 279 18.31 -1.28 13.20
C LEU A 279 19.59 -1.50 14.03
N PRO A 280 19.77 -0.92 15.24
CA PRO A 280 20.98 -1.14 16.05
C PRO A 280 21.11 -2.56 16.60
N ARG A 281 20.01 -3.33 16.62
CA ARG A 281 19.96 -4.72 17.06
C ARG A 281 20.23 -5.67 15.89
N LEU A 282 19.64 -5.39 14.72
CA LEU A 282 19.86 -6.18 13.51
C LEU A 282 21.28 -5.97 12.95
N LYS A 283 21.78 -4.74 13.01
CA LYS A 283 23.08 -4.33 12.47
C LYS A 283 23.27 -4.76 11.00
N PRO A 284 22.57 -4.11 10.06
CA PRO A 284 22.68 -4.47 8.65
C PRO A 284 24.08 -4.19 8.10
N THR A 285 24.59 -5.09 7.27
CA THR A 285 25.91 -5.05 6.63
C THR A 285 25.88 -5.32 5.12
N CYS A 286 24.76 -5.82 4.60
CA CYS A 286 24.52 -6.01 3.17
C CYS A 286 23.06 -5.68 2.82
N PHE A 287 22.72 -5.71 1.53
CA PHE A 287 21.40 -5.32 1.04
C PHE A 287 20.28 -6.25 1.56
N GLU A 288 20.56 -7.56 1.63
CA GLU A 288 19.63 -8.57 2.12
C GLU A 288 19.21 -8.29 3.57
N ASP A 289 20.09 -7.69 4.37
CA ASP A 289 19.78 -7.30 5.74
C ASP A 289 18.70 -6.21 5.81
N ILE A 290 18.69 -5.29 4.84
CA ILE A 290 17.66 -4.25 4.72
C ILE A 290 16.32 -4.89 4.34
N VAL A 291 16.34 -5.89 3.44
CA VAL A 291 15.15 -6.66 3.08
C VAL A 291 14.56 -7.35 4.32
N VAL A 292 15.42 -7.96 5.15
CA VAL A 292 14.99 -8.57 6.42
C VAL A 292 14.48 -7.52 7.42
N GLU A 293 15.17 -6.39 7.59
CA GLU A 293 14.76 -5.28 8.47
C GLU A 293 13.33 -4.81 8.17
N VAL A 294 13.05 -4.56 6.89
CA VAL A 294 11.72 -4.14 6.43
C VAL A 294 10.66 -5.24 6.62
N ALA A 295 11.04 -6.51 6.48
CA ALA A 295 10.11 -7.63 6.60
C ALA A 295 9.79 -7.98 8.06
N ILE A 296 10.78 -7.95 8.95
CA ILE A 296 10.67 -8.43 10.33
C ILE A 296 9.88 -7.47 11.22
N VAL A 297 9.90 -6.16 10.93
CA VAL A 297 9.14 -5.13 11.64
C VAL A 297 7.72 -5.03 11.05
N ARG A 298 6.99 -6.15 11.08
CA ARG A 298 5.60 -6.25 10.61
C ARG A 298 4.74 -7.07 11.59
N PRO A 299 3.41 -6.84 11.65
CA PRO A 299 2.54 -7.54 12.60
C PRO A 299 2.63 -9.07 12.51
N GLY A 300 2.73 -9.64 11.31
CA GLY A 300 2.82 -11.08 11.09
C GLY A 300 4.03 -11.72 11.80
N PRO A 301 5.28 -11.35 11.45
CA PRO A 301 6.48 -11.84 12.12
C PRO A 301 6.52 -11.57 13.63
N ILE A 302 5.99 -10.42 14.08
CA ILE A 302 5.91 -10.08 15.50
C ILE A 302 4.97 -11.05 16.23
N GLN A 303 3.77 -11.28 15.70
CA GLN A 303 2.79 -12.22 16.29
C GLN A 303 3.24 -13.68 16.16
N GLY A 304 3.94 -14.02 15.08
CA GLY A 304 4.52 -15.35 14.85
C GLY A 304 5.77 -15.65 15.70
N GLY A 305 6.24 -14.70 16.52
CA GLY A 305 7.39 -14.90 17.40
C GLY A 305 8.73 -15.04 16.67
N ALA A 306 8.80 -14.67 15.39
CA ALA A 306 9.98 -14.82 14.53
C ALA A 306 11.13 -13.87 14.89
N VAL A 307 10.79 -12.70 15.46
CA VAL A 307 11.73 -11.59 15.70
C VAL A 307 12.86 -11.96 16.65
N HIS A 308 12.53 -12.54 17.81
CA HIS A 308 13.52 -12.81 18.86
C HIS A 308 14.50 -13.93 18.50
N PRO A 309 14.06 -15.10 17.96
CA PRO A 309 14.98 -16.14 17.48
C PRO A 309 15.94 -15.61 16.42
N TYR A 310 15.44 -14.86 15.43
CA TYR A 310 16.29 -14.29 14.39
C TYR A 310 17.41 -13.42 14.98
N LEU A 311 17.07 -12.49 15.87
CA LEU A 311 18.06 -11.59 16.48
C LEU A 311 19.07 -12.32 17.36
N ARG A 312 18.66 -13.33 18.13
CA ARG A 312 19.59 -14.12 18.96
C ARG A 312 20.57 -14.92 18.10
N ARG A 313 20.07 -15.56 17.04
CA ARG A 313 20.91 -16.31 16.09
C ARG A 313 21.88 -15.39 15.37
N ARG A 314 21.40 -14.23 14.92
CA ARG A 314 22.22 -13.21 14.27
C ARG A 314 23.31 -12.66 15.19
N ALA A 315 23.02 -12.50 16.48
CA ALA A 315 23.99 -12.10 17.49
C ALA A 315 24.92 -13.24 17.97
N GLY A 316 24.76 -14.46 17.46
CA GLY A 316 25.52 -15.64 17.89
C GLY A 316 25.17 -16.14 19.30
N HIS A 317 24.03 -15.72 19.85
CA HIS A 317 23.54 -16.16 21.17
C HIS A 317 22.71 -17.45 21.12
N GLU A 318 22.35 -17.91 19.92
CA GLU A 318 21.59 -19.13 19.66
C GLU A 318 22.14 -19.76 18.36
N GLU A 319 22.35 -21.08 18.33
CA GLU A 319 22.75 -21.75 17.09
C GLU A 319 21.60 -21.76 16.08
N VAL A 320 21.92 -21.69 14.79
CA VAL A 320 20.92 -21.80 13.73
C VAL A 320 20.49 -23.26 13.64
N GLY A 321 19.21 -23.51 13.95
CA GLY A 321 18.59 -24.83 13.84
C GLY A 321 17.43 -24.83 12.85
N TYR A 322 17.22 -25.97 12.20
CA TYR A 322 16.13 -26.22 11.26
C TYR A 322 15.27 -27.38 11.77
N LEU A 323 13.95 -27.33 11.52
CA LEU A 323 13.04 -28.42 11.91
C LEU A 323 13.32 -29.72 11.13
N HIS A 324 13.85 -29.59 9.91
CA HIS A 324 14.22 -30.69 9.04
C HIS A 324 15.36 -30.24 8.09
N PRO A 325 16.33 -31.11 7.72
CA PRO A 325 17.45 -30.73 6.85
C PRO A 325 17.03 -30.12 5.50
N SER A 326 15.89 -30.53 4.94
CA SER A 326 15.38 -29.95 3.68
C SER A 326 15.01 -28.47 3.78
N LEU A 327 14.79 -27.94 4.99
CA LEU A 327 14.46 -26.53 5.21
C LEU A 327 15.70 -25.62 5.22
N GLU A 328 16.90 -26.19 5.33
CA GLU A 328 18.14 -25.41 5.33
C GLU A 328 18.28 -24.57 4.06
N ALA A 329 18.04 -25.17 2.89
CA ALA A 329 18.12 -24.48 1.61
C ALA A 329 17.12 -23.31 1.45
N VAL A 330 16.04 -23.31 2.23
CA VAL A 330 14.95 -22.32 2.14
C VAL A 330 15.09 -21.24 3.22
N LEU A 331 15.56 -21.61 4.40
CA LEU A 331 15.58 -20.74 5.59
C LEU A 331 16.99 -20.28 5.99
N SER A 332 18.06 -20.69 5.30
CA SER A 332 19.43 -20.28 5.61
C SER A 332 19.59 -18.76 5.62
N GLU A 333 19.03 -18.08 4.61
CA GLU A 333 19.06 -16.62 4.44
C GLU A 333 18.38 -15.88 5.59
N THR A 334 17.46 -16.54 6.31
CA THR A 334 16.71 -15.99 7.44
C THR A 334 17.03 -16.71 8.75
N LEU A 335 18.20 -17.34 8.82
CA LEU A 335 18.73 -17.98 10.03
C LEU A 335 17.75 -18.99 10.65
N GLY A 336 17.08 -19.79 9.81
CA GLY A 336 16.16 -20.84 10.24
C GLY A 336 14.79 -20.32 10.71
N VAL A 337 14.43 -19.08 10.37
CA VAL A 337 13.14 -18.47 10.75
C VAL A 337 12.31 -18.18 9.49
N LEU A 338 11.02 -18.52 9.52
CA LEU A 338 10.11 -18.20 8.42
C LEU A 338 9.77 -16.70 8.45
N LEU A 339 10.27 -15.93 7.47
CA LEU A 339 10.03 -14.48 7.37
C LEU A 339 9.34 -14.07 6.08
N PHE A 340 9.66 -14.73 4.96
CA PHE A 340 9.10 -14.41 3.65
C PHE A 340 7.99 -15.39 3.25
N GLN A 341 7.06 -14.94 2.41
CA GLN A 341 6.00 -15.84 1.92
C GLN A 341 6.56 -16.86 0.92
N GLU A 342 7.58 -16.49 0.16
CA GLU A 342 8.32 -17.37 -0.75
C GLU A 342 8.86 -18.61 -0.02
N GLN A 343 9.31 -18.43 1.22
CA GLN A 343 9.82 -19.51 2.06
C GLN A 343 8.72 -20.46 2.52
N ALA A 344 7.47 -20.00 2.60
CA ALA A 344 6.34 -20.85 2.96
C ALA A 344 5.80 -21.64 1.76
N ILE A 345 6.08 -21.18 0.54
CA ILE A 345 5.66 -21.83 -0.71
C ILE A 345 6.63 -22.95 -1.12
N ARG A 346 7.93 -22.77 -0.85
CA ARG A 346 9.00 -23.75 -1.12
C ARG A 346 8.96 -24.93 -0.15
#